data_AF-A0A819ZWJ6-F1
#
_entry.id   AF-A0A819ZWJ6-F1
#
_cell.length_a   1.000
_cell.length_b   1.000
_cell.length_c   1.000
_cell.angle_alpha   90.00
_cell.angle_beta   90.00
_cell.angle_gamma   90.00
#
_symmetry.space_group_name_H-M   'P 1'
#
loop_
_entity.id
_entity.type
_entity.pdbx_description
1 polymer ?
#
loop_
_entity_poly.entity_id
_entity_poly.type
_entity_poly.pdbx_seq_one_letter_code
_entity_poly.pdbx_strand_id
1 'polypeptide(L)'
;MTASREFWRSEINGYNFEHHLQLSIDRHRSNVDDRSNAASSARFSLDDDLSASFLEYAAMMNITPFQLGLATFYAFLFRLCNRNKDLCVACVNANR
;
A
#
# COMPACT_ATOMS: atom_id res chain seq x y z
N MET A 1 19.37 8.15 21.97
CA MET A 1 18.77 7.52 20.78
C MET A 1 17.79 8.54 20.22
N THR A 2 17.72 8.74 18.91
CA THR A 2 16.84 9.78 18.33
C THR A 2 15.37 9.36 18.39
N ALA A 3 14.45 10.29 18.68
CA ALA A 3 13.01 10.01 18.79
C ALA A 3 12.45 9.30 17.56
N SER A 4 12.93 9.63 16.35
CA SER A 4 12.52 8.97 15.10
C SER A 4 12.84 7.47 15.08
N ARG A 5 13.96 7.04 15.67
CA ARG A 5 14.32 5.63 15.72
C ARG A 5 13.43 4.84 16.68
N GLU A 6 13.08 5.46 17.80
CA GLU A 6 12.19 4.86 18.78
C GLU A 6 10.78 4.71 18.22
N PHE A 7 10.28 5.74 17.52
CA PHE A 7 9.03 5.69 16.78
C PHE A 7 8.99 4.54 15.78
N TRP A 8 9.95 4.46 14.86
CA TRP A 8 9.93 3.39 13.86
C TRP A 8 10.06 2.00 14.49
N ARG A 9 10.89 1.87 15.53
CA ARG A 9 11.00 0.61 16.27
C ARG A 9 9.67 0.20 16.91
N SER A 10 8.87 1.14 17.43
CA SER A 10 7.56 0.81 17.99
C SER A 10 6.54 0.46 16.92
N GLU A 11 6.48 1.22 15.82
CA GLU A 11 5.49 1.01 14.75
C GLU A 11 5.63 -0.33 14.06
N ILE A 12 6.86 -0.81 13.85
CA ILE A 12 7.13 -2.09 13.16
C ILE A 12 7.35 -3.26 14.13
N ASN A 13 7.18 -3.04 15.44
CA ASN A 13 7.43 -4.06 16.43
C ASN A 13 6.48 -5.25 16.26
N GLY A 14 7.03 -6.45 16.14
CA GLY A 14 6.24 -7.67 15.93
C GLY A 14 5.78 -7.91 14.49
N TYR A 15 6.10 -7.02 13.55
CA TYR A 15 5.85 -7.26 12.13
C TYR A 15 6.77 -8.39 11.62
N ASN A 16 6.19 -9.41 10.98
CA ASN A 16 6.94 -10.54 10.45
C ASN A 16 7.39 -10.26 9.00
N PHE A 17 8.64 -9.84 8.84
CA PHE A 17 9.23 -9.54 7.54
C PHE A 17 9.40 -10.78 6.62
N GLU A 18 9.44 -11.98 7.19
CA GLU A 18 9.51 -13.25 6.45
C GLU A 18 8.12 -13.67 5.94
N HIS A 19 7.04 -13.12 6.53
CA HIS A 19 5.68 -13.39 6.07
C HIS A 19 5.30 -12.44 4.94
N HIS A 20 5.72 -12.80 3.73
CA HIS A 20 5.38 -12.04 2.54
C HIS A 20 3.86 -11.95 2.32
N LEU A 21 3.43 -10.82 1.76
CA LEU A 21 2.04 -10.60 1.39
C LEU A 21 1.58 -11.69 0.40
N GLN A 22 0.57 -12.46 0.79
CA GLN A 22 0.03 -13.55 -0.01
C GLN A 22 -0.93 -13.02 -1.09
N LEU A 23 -0.37 -12.60 -2.22
CA LEU A 23 -1.13 -12.24 -3.42
C LEU A 23 -1.39 -13.48 -4.27
N SER A 24 -2.56 -13.55 -4.91
CA SER A 24 -2.82 -14.52 -5.97
C SER A 24 -1.87 -14.25 -7.13
N ILE A 25 -1.02 -15.23 -7.46
CA ILE A 25 -0.07 -15.16 -8.57
C ILE A 25 -0.51 -16.08 -9.70
N ASP A 26 -0.45 -15.57 -10.93
CA ASP A 26 -0.85 -16.36 -12.11
C ASP A 26 0.20 -17.42 -12.49
N ARG A 27 1.44 -17.28 -12.01
CA ARG A 27 2.56 -18.17 -12.29
C ARG A 27 3.31 -18.48 -11.02
N HIS A 28 3.71 -19.73 -10.86
CA HIS A 28 4.52 -20.16 -9.72
C HIS A 28 5.86 -19.43 -9.71
N ARG A 29 6.28 -18.99 -8.53
CA ARG A 29 7.60 -18.39 -8.30
C ARG A 29 8.48 -19.40 -7.58
N SER A 30 9.51 -19.89 -8.26
CA SER A 30 10.42 -20.94 -7.76
C SER A 30 11.31 -20.48 -6.62
N ASN A 31 11.69 -19.20 -6.58
CA ASN A 31 12.41 -18.58 -5.47
C ASN A 31 11.94 -17.13 -5.29
N VAL A 32 11.63 -16.73 -4.05
CA VAL A 32 11.15 -15.38 -3.72
C VAL A 32 12.26 -14.33 -3.90
N ASP A 33 13.53 -14.73 -3.80
CA ASP A 33 14.68 -13.84 -4.02
C ASP A 33 15.04 -13.68 -5.50
N ASP A 34 14.64 -14.62 -6.35
CA ASP A 34 14.85 -14.50 -7.80
C ASP A 34 13.86 -13.48 -8.37
N ARG A 35 14.37 -12.27 -8.62
CA ARG A 35 13.64 -11.18 -9.29
C ARG A 35 13.96 -11.22 -10.77
N SER A 36 12.94 -11.43 -11.61
CA SER A 36 13.11 -11.44 -13.08
C SER A 36 13.48 -10.06 -13.65
N ASN A 37 13.26 -8.99 -12.88
CA ASN A 37 13.35 -7.58 -13.29
C ASN A 37 12.49 -7.19 -14.50
N ALA A 38 11.68 -8.13 -15.04
CA ALA A 38 10.70 -7.85 -16.07
C ALA A 38 9.46 -7.21 -15.42
N ALA A 39 9.05 -6.06 -15.95
CA ALA A 39 7.90 -5.31 -15.47
C ALA A 39 7.05 -4.82 -16.65
N SER A 40 5.76 -4.61 -16.38
CA SER A 40 4.83 -3.95 -17.29
C SER A 40 3.99 -2.96 -16.49
N SER A 41 3.43 -1.95 -17.15
CA SER A 41 2.58 -0.94 -16.52
C SER A 41 1.20 -0.96 -17.15
N ALA A 42 0.19 -1.18 -16.33
CA ALA A 42 -1.20 -0.93 -16.70
C ALA A 42 -1.57 0.51 -16.31
N ARG A 43 -2.25 1.23 -17.21
CA ARG A 43 -2.80 2.56 -16.94
C ARG A 43 -4.31 2.45 -16.80
N PHE A 44 -4.85 3.18 -15.84
CA PHE A 44 -6.27 3.40 -15.69
C PHE A 44 -6.51 4.85 -15.30
N SER A 45 -7.75 5.32 -15.47
CA SER A 45 -8.17 6.65 -15.08
C SER A 45 -9.51 6.53 -14.36
N LEU A 46 -9.74 7.42 -13.40
CA LEU A 46 -11.05 7.61 -12.81
C LEU A 46 -11.79 8.61 -13.70
N ASP A 47 -13.08 8.41 -13.92
CA ASP A 47 -13.91 9.40 -14.61
C ASP A 47 -14.03 10.70 -13.80
N ASP A 48 -14.54 11.74 -14.44
CA ASP A 48 -14.59 13.09 -13.86
C ASP A 48 -15.49 13.13 -12.62
N ASP A 49 -16.63 12.43 -12.65
CA ASP A 49 -17.61 12.40 -11.55
C ASP A 49 -17.03 11.69 -10.31
N LEU A 50 -16.36 10.55 -10.52
CA LEU A 50 -15.69 9.81 -9.45
C LEU A 50 -14.49 10.60 -8.90
N SER A 51 -13.73 11.27 -9.77
CA SER A 51 -12.60 12.10 -9.36
C SER A 51 -13.07 13.28 -8.50
N ALA A 52 -14.14 13.96 -8.90
CA ALA A 52 -14.74 15.05 -8.13
C ALA A 52 -15.23 14.55 -6.77
N SER A 53 -16.01 13.47 -6.75
CA SER A 53 -16.55 12.86 -5.52
C SER A 53 -15.44 12.42 -4.56
N PHE A 54 -14.33 11.90 -5.10
CA PHE A 54 -13.18 11.47 -4.31
C PHE A 54 -12.48 12.65 -3.62
N LEU A 55 -12.32 13.78 -4.33
CA LEU A 55 -11.74 15.00 -3.77
C LEU A 55 -12.66 15.65 -2.74
N GLU A 56 -13.97 15.71 -3.01
CA GLU A 56 -14.97 16.20 -2.07
C GLU A 56 -14.99 15.38 -0.77
N TYR A 57 -14.93 14.04 -0.88
CA TYR A 57 -14.88 13.17 0.30
C TYR A 57 -13.61 13.39 1.12
N ALA A 58 -12.45 13.52 0.47
CA ALA A 58 -11.20 13.82 1.16
C ALA A 58 -11.28 15.15 1.92
N ALA A 59 -11.84 16.19 1.29
CA ALA A 59 -12.04 17.49 1.91
C ALA A 59 -13.01 17.42 3.10
N MET A 60 -14.15 16.74 2.95
CA MET A 60 -15.15 16.54 4.00
C MET A 60 -14.56 15.84 5.23
N MET A 61 -13.68 14.86 5.01
CA MET A 61 -13.02 14.10 6.08
C MET A 61 -11.74 14.77 6.60
N ASN A 62 -11.38 15.95 6.09
CA ASN A 62 -10.15 16.70 6.42
C ASN A 62 -8.87 15.84 6.29
N ILE A 63 -8.80 15.06 5.21
CA ILE A 63 -7.64 14.24 4.84
C ILE A 63 -7.16 14.63 3.44
N THR A 64 -5.92 14.26 3.13
CA THR A 64 -5.38 14.45 1.78
C THR A 64 -5.92 13.40 0.80
N PRO A 65 -6.00 13.70 -0.51
CA PRO A 65 -6.32 12.69 -1.53
C PRO A 65 -5.36 11.49 -1.50
N PHE A 66 -4.10 11.71 -1.13
CA PHE A 66 -3.11 10.64 -0.92
C PHE A 66 -3.53 9.68 0.20
N GLN A 67 -3.94 10.20 1.37
CA GLN A 67 -4.38 9.37 2.49
C GLN A 67 -5.65 8.58 2.15
N LEU A 68 -6.61 9.21 1.46
CA LEU A 68 -7.81 8.52 1.00
C LEU A 68 -7.44 7.41 0.01
N GLY A 69 -6.57 7.69 -0.97
CA GLY A 69 -6.12 6.70 -1.94
C GLY A 69 -5.36 5.54 -1.31
N LEU A 70 -4.51 5.83 -0.32
CA LEU A 70 -3.81 4.81 0.45
C LEU A 70 -4.80 3.94 1.24
N ALA A 71 -5.81 4.54 1.89
CA ALA A 71 -6.85 3.80 2.59
C ALA A 71 -7.68 2.91 1.65
N THR A 72 -8.06 3.42 0.48
CA THR A 72 -8.72 2.64 -0.59
C THR A 72 -7.83 1.47 -1.03
N PHE A 73 -6.52 1.69 -1.19
CA PHE A 73 -5.58 0.65 -1.55
C PHE A 73 -5.43 -0.43 -0.46
N TYR A 74 -5.41 -0.05 0.82
CA TYR A 74 -5.46 -1.01 1.94
C TYR A 74 -6.75 -1.83 1.92
N ALA A 75 -7.91 -1.22 1.67
CA ALA A 75 -9.18 -1.94 1.56
C ALA A 75 -9.20 -2.92 0.37
N PHE A 76 -8.60 -2.52 -0.75
CA PHE A 76 -8.40 -3.39 -1.91
C PHE A 76 -7.50 -4.59 -1.57
N LEU A 77 -6.33 -4.35 -0.97
CA LEU A 77 -5.41 -5.40 -0.56
C LEU A 77 -6.01 -6.34 0.47
N PHE A 78 -6.77 -5.82 1.45
CA PHE A 78 -7.52 -6.63 2.42
C PHE A 78 -8.42 -7.63 1.71
N ARG A 79 -9.16 -7.20 0.67
CA ARG A 79 -10.01 -8.10 -0.10
C ARG A 79 -9.21 -9.09 -0.95
N LEU A 80 -8.12 -8.64 -1.55
CA LEU A 80 -7.28 -9.45 -2.43
C LEU A 80 -6.48 -10.52 -1.67
N CYS A 81 -6.04 -10.23 -0.44
CA CYS A 81 -5.18 -11.08 0.38
C CYS A 81 -5.98 -11.87 1.44
N ASN A 82 -7.15 -12.42 1.06
CA ASN A 82 -7.98 -13.25 1.94
C ASN A 82 -8.31 -12.62 3.31
N ARG A 83 -8.59 -11.30 3.34
CA ARG A 83 -8.92 -10.55 4.57
C ARG A 83 -7.78 -10.46 5.58
N ASN A 84 -6.52 -10.52 5.12
CA ASN A 84 -5.37 -10.19 5.97
C ASN A 84 -5.48 -8.74 6.46
N LYS A 85 -5.35 -8.57 7.78
CA LYS A 85 -5.45 -7.27 8.48
C LYS A 85 -4.10 -6.66 8.79
N ASP A 86 -3.02 -7.43 8.71
CA ASP A 86 -1.65 -6.96 8.95
C ASP A 86 -0.96 -6.70 7.61
N LEU A 87 -1.07 -5.46 7.15
CA LEU A 87 -0.63 -5.01 5.84
C LEU A 87 0.37 -3.86 6.00
N CYS A 88 1.51 -3.96 5.32
CA CYS A 88 2.52 -2.90 5.26
C CYS A 88 2.69 -2.41 3.82
N VAL A 89 2.48 -1.11 3.59
CA VAL A 89 2.62 -0.46 2.28
C VAL A 89 3.70 0.60 2.37
N ALA A 90 4.79 0.41 1.61
CA ALA A 90 5.86 1.39 1.53
C ALA A 90 5.43 2.60 0.68
N CYS A 91 5.63 3.80 1.22
CA CYS A 91 5.37 5.06 0.52
C CYS A 91 6.68 5.81 0.32
N VAL A 92 6.97 6.23 -0.91
CA VAL A 92 8.17 7.03 -1.22
C VAL A 92 7.85 8.50 -0.98
N ASN A 93 8.72 9.20 -0.26
CA ASN A 93 8.64 10.65 -0.09
C ASN A 93 9.69 11.37 -0.95
N ALA A 94 9.51 12.67 -1.17
CA ALA A 94 10.41 13.45 -2.01
C ALA A 94 11.76 13.79 -1.35
N ASN A 95 11.92 13.48 -0.05
CA ASN A 95 13.12 13.71 0.76
C ASN A 95 13.81 15.08 0.53
N ARG A 96 13.01 16.13 0.45
CA ARG A 96 13.43 17.51 0.17
C ARG A 96 12.78 18.47 1.15
#